data_AF-A0A9D8LQ43-F1
#
_entry.id   AF-A0A9D8LQ43-F1
#
_cell.length_a   1.000
_cell.length_b   1.000
_cell.length_c   1.000
_cell.angle_alpha   90.00
_cell.angle_beta   90.00
_cell.angle_gamma   90.00
#
_symmetry.space_group_name_H-M   'P 1'
#
loop_
_entity.id
_entity.type
_entity.pdbx_description
1 polymer ?
#
loop_
_entity_poly.entity_id
_entity_poly.type
_entity_poly.pdbx_seq_one_letter_code
_entity_poly.pdbx_strand_id
1 'polypeptide(L)'
;MIDRRHLLTGLAAAVLAPALPAFARAPQASTQVAGIYRRKLGDIEITAILDGYIPLDAKAFLSSDPDAVRQALANAGQDEKLPTSVNAFVVNAKDRTYLLDTGTGANTAFGPTMGRLDANLRAAGIEPAQIDAVILTHAHPDHAEGLITAEKAARFPNAEVIINETEYAFWHDDGILNQAPEAMKPFFASARGTLAPYAARTRKVKPGEIAPGLSLEHAPGHTPGHSLLRIASGKEQALLVGDCIHNAVIQTARPEVAFVFDADGAQAAASRRRVLDMAAADQLLISGAHMPFPGFGKVLKAGTAFRFVPAEWSYTL
;
A
#
# COMPACT_ATOMS: atom_id res chain seq x y z
N MET A 1 -58.12 77.05 30.78
CA MET A 1 -57.04 77.91 30.23
C MET A 1 -56.18 77.01 29.37
N ILE A 2 -56.03 77.34 28.08
CA ILE A 2 -55.34 76.52 27.07
C ILE A 2 -53.82 76.56 27.31
N ASP A 3 -53.12 75.43 27.16
CA ASP A 3 -51.90 75.48 26.34
C ASP A 3 -51.68 74.22 25.50
N ARG A 4 -51.35 74.48 24.24
CA ARG A 4 -50.94 73.57 23.16
C ARG A 4 -49.42 73.46 23.23
N ARG A 5 -48.84 72.28 22.92
CA ARG A 5 -47.64 72.07 22.07
C ARG A 5 -46.93 70.74 22.37
N HIS A 6 -46.97 69.87 21.37
CA HIS A 6 -45.92 68.96 20.87
C HIS A 6 -45.03 68.16 21.83
N LEU A 7 -45.10 66.83 21.74
CA LEU A 7 -43.92 65.96 21.64
C LEU A 7 -44.38 64.59 21.08
N LEU A 8 -44.35 64.46 19.74
CA LEU A 8 -43.37 63.68 18.98
C LEU A 8 -43.78 62.21 18.80
N THR A 9 -44.50 62.01 17.69
CA THR A 9 -44.59 60.79 16.88
C THR A 9 -43.20 60.18 16.64
N GLY A 10 -42.95 59.00 17.21
CA GLY A 10 -41.83 58.14 16.83
C GLY A 10 -42.35 56.87 16.17
N LEU A 11 -42.67 56.92 14.87
CA LEU A 11 -42.80 55.70 14.07
C LEU A 11 -41.38 55.15 13.88
N ALA A 12 -41.01 54.11 14.61
CA ALA A 12 -39.82 53.33 14.29
C ALA A 12 -40.07 52.62 12.96
N ALA A 13 -39.56 53.20 11.87
CA ALA A 13 -39.45 52.49 10.60
C ALA A 13 -38.46 51.34 10.82
N ALA A 14 -38.97 50.12 11.00
CA ALA A 14 -38.16 48.93 10.93
C ALA A 14 -37.60 48.84 9.51
N VAL A 15 -36.35 49.24 9.33
CA VAL A 15 -35.60 48.98 8.10
C VAL A 15 -35.40 47.47 8.06
N LEU A 16 -36.28 46.78 7.31
CA LEU A 16 -36.02 45.43 6.84
C LEU A 16 -34.77 45.50 5.97
N ALA A 17 -33.60 45.27 6.57
CA ALA A 17 -32.41 44.96 5.80
C ALA A 17 -32.76 43.71 4.96
N PRO A 18 -32.56 43.74 3.64
CA PRO A 18 -32.77 42.54 2.84
C PRO A 18 -31.85 41.46 3.41
N ALA A 19 -32.43 40.35 3.86
CA ALA A 19 -31.65 39.18 4.23
C ALA A 19 -30.83 38.80 2.99
N LEU A 20 -29.52 39.03 3.04
CA LEU A 20 -28.62 38.54 2.00
C LEU A 20 -28.89 37.03 1.86
N PRO A 21 -29.06 36.51 0.63
CA PRO A 21 -29.26 35.09 0.45
C PRO A 21 -28.11 34.36 1.13
N ALA A 22 -28.43 33.53 2.13
CA ALA A 22 -27.48 32.64 2.73
C ALA A 22 -27.09 31.62 1.64
N PHE A 23 -26.00 31.87 0.95
CA PHE A 23 -25.45 30.91 0.00
C PHE A 23 -24.87 29.74 0.80
N ALA A 24 -25.65 28.67 0.90
CA ALA A 24 -25.20 27.39 1.45
C ALA A 24 -24.20 26.72 0.48
N ARG A 25 -23.00 27.30 0.35
CA ARG A 25 -21.92 26.78 -0.50
C ARG A 25 -20.83 26.20 0.37
N ALA A 26 -20.73 24.87 0.39
CA ALA A 26 -19.56 24.20 0.94
C ALA A 26 -18.30 24.60 0.15
N PRO A 27 -17.15 24.80 0.81
CA PRO A 27 -15.89 25.06 0.13
C PRO A 27 -15.50 23.87 -0.75
N GLN A 28 -14.87 24.14 -1.90
CA GLN A 28 -14.27 23.08 -2.70
C GLN A 28 -13.08 22.50 -1.94
N ALA A 29 -13.05 21.17 -1.79
CA ALA A 29 -11.91 20.49 -1.20
C ALA A 29 -10.68 20.62 -2.12
N SER A 30 -9.53 20.93 -1.54
CA SER A 30 -8.23 21.00 -2.24
C SER A 30 -7.41 19.72 -2.07
N THR A 31 -7.92 18.74 -1.31
CA THR A 31 -7.23 17.48 -0.99
C THR A 31 -8.20 16.32 -1.14
N GLN A 32 -7.64 15.14 -1.43
CA GLN A 32 -8.41 13.90 -1.43
C GLN A 32 -8.76 13.51 0.01
N VAL A 33 -9.81 12.70 0.16
CA VAL A 33 -10.08 12.00 1.43
C VAL A 33 -8.87 11.15 1.87
N ALA A 34 -8.82 10.78 3.15
CA ALA A 34 -7.78 9.91 3.65
C ALA A 34 -7.74 8.59 2.88
N GLY A 35 -6.53 8.14 2.53
CA GLY A 35 -6.31 6.93 1.73
C GLY A 35 -6.41 5.69 2.60
N ILE A 36 -7.63 5.40 3.08
CA ILE A 36 -7.94 4.33 4.02
C ILE A 36 -9.10 3.52 3.48
N TYR A 37 -8.98 2.20 3.51
CA TYR A 37 -10.08 1.30 3.20
C TYR A 37 -10.04 0.10 4.12
N ARG A 38 -11.18 -0.25 4.72
CA ARG A 38 -11.27 -1.30 5.73
C ARG A 38 -12.25 -2.36 5.29
N ARG A 39 -11.94 -3.61 5.63
CA ARG A 39 -12.81 -4.76 5.39
C ARG A 39 -12.54 -5.85 6.42
N LYS A 40 -13.50 -6.73 6.63
CA LYS A 40 -13.27 -7.99 7.32
C LYS A 40 -12.94 -9.14 6.37
N LEU A 41 -12.30 -10.14 6.94
CA LEU A 41 -12.07 -11.48 6.41
C LEU A 41 -12.26 -12.43 7.60
N GLY A 42 -13.44 -13.02 7.73
CA GLY A 42 -13.88 -13.66 8.98
C GLY A 42 -13.73 -12.70 10.17
N ASP A 43 -13.05 -13.17 11.21
CA ASP A 43 -12.76 -12.38 12.43
C ASP A 43 -11.57 -11.43 12.30
N ILE A 44 -10.87 -11.42 11.16
CA ILE A 44 -9.69 -10.56 10.94
C ILE A 44 -10.14 -9.28 10.21
N GLU A 45 -9.74 -8.13 10.73
CA GLU A 45 -9.91 -6.85 10.05
C GLU A 45 -8.63 -6.51 9.27
N ILE A 46 -8.80 -6.09 8.01
CA ILE A 46 -7.70 -5.63 7.16
C ILE A 46 -8.01 -4.19 6.75
N THR A 47 -7.09 -3.28 7.06
CA THR A 47 -7.14 -1.88 6.65
C THR A 47 -6.01 -1.59 5.67
N ALA A 48 -6.34 -1.32 4.40
CA ALA A 48 -5.39 -0.78 3.44
C ALA A 48 -5.10 0.70 3.75
N ILE A 49 -3.82 1.04 3.78
CA ILE A 49 -3.30 2.38 4.06
C ILE A 49 -2.47 2.82 2.85
N LEU A 50 -2.87 3.92 2.22
CA LEU A 50 -2.15 4.47 1.08
C LEU A 50 -0.99 5.33 1.57
N ASP A 51 0.24 5.00 1.17
CA ASP A 51 1.39 5.89 1.38
C ASP A 51 1.47 6.99 0.32
N GLY A 52 0.95 6.72 -0.88
CA GLY A 52 0.90 7.67 -1.98
C GLY A 52 0.98 6.95 -3.32
N TYR A 53 1.67 7.55 -4.29
CA TYR A 53 1.93 6.89 -5.57
C TYR A 53 3.31 7.23 -6.14
N ILE A 54 3.89 6.28 -6.87
CA ILE A 54 5.11 6.44 -7.68
C ILE A 54 4.68 6.60 -9.15
N PRO A 55 5.14 7.65 -9.86
CA PRO A 55 4.89 7.77 -11.29
C PRO A 55 5.81 6.81 -12.06
N LEU A 56 5.30 5.63 -12.41
CA LEU A 56 5.99 4.66 -13.26
C LEU A 56 5.67 4.91 -14.74
N ASP A 57 6.43 4.25 -15.61
CA ASP A 57 6.25 4.30 -17.06
C ASP A 57 6.07 2.87 -17.59
N ALA A 58 5.26 2.68 -18.62
CA ALA A 58 5.03 1.38 -19.25
C ALA A 58 6.34 0.68 -19.65
N LYS A 59 7.41 1.42 -19.96
CA LYS A 59 8.74 0.87 -20.26
C LYS A 59 9.41 0.13 -19.09
N ALA A 60 8.94 0.35 -17.85
CA ALA A 60 9.42 -0.39 -16.69
C ALA A 60 8.96 -1.86 -16.69
N PHE A 61 7.98 -2.21 -17.53
CA PHE A 61 7.49 -3.56 -17.74
C PHE A 61 8.24 -4.20 -18.92
N LEU A 62 9.23 -5.02 -18.59
CA LEU A 62 10.16 -5.63 -19.52
C LEU A 62 9.47 -6.78 -20.28
N SER A 63 8.97 -6.47 -21.48
CA SER A 63 8.28 -7.41 -22.36
C SER A 63 9.05 -7.57 -23.67
N SER A 64 9.05 -8.79 -24.23
CA SER A 64 9.51 -9.03 -25.61
C SER A 64 8.58 -8.40 -26.65
N ASP A 65 7.38 -8.01 -26.24
CA ASP A 65 6.38 -7.31 -27.05
C ASP A 65 5.84 -6.09 -26.28
N PRO A 66 6.53 -4.93 -26.36
CA PRO A 66 6.10 -3.69 -25.70
C PRO A 66 4.80 -3.11 -26.27
N ASP A 67 4.49 -3.37 -27.55
CA ASP A 67 3.24 -2.91 -28.17
C ASP A 67 2.03 -3.58 -27.53
N ALA A 68 2.12 -4.87 -27.22
CA ALA A 68 1.06 -5.55 -26.51
C ALA A 68 0.87 -5.05 -25.07
N VAL A 69 1.93 -4.56 -24.40
CA VAL A 69 1.80 -3.89 -23.08
C VAL A 69 1.02 -2.59 -23.24
N ARG A 70 1.39 -1.74 -24.21
CA ARG A 70 0.66 -0.50 -24.51
C ARG A 70 -0.79 -0.75 -24.87
N GLN A 71 -1.06 -1.75 -25.71
CA GLN A 71 -2.42 -2.11 -26.09
C GLN A 71 -3.24 -2.60 -24.90
N ALA A 72 -2.65 -3.38 -23.99
CA ALA A 72 -3.33 -3.83 -22.77
C ALA A 72 -3.71 -2.64 -21.88
N LEU A 73 -2.80 -1.67 -21.70
CA LEU A 73 -3.08 -0.43 -20.97
C LEU A 73 -4.20 0.38 -21.64
N ALA A 74 -4.11 0.61 -22.96
CA ALA A 74 -5.12 1.36 -23.71
C ALA A 74 -6.51 0.71 -23.64
N ASN A 75 -6.58 -0.63 -23.73
CA ASN A 75 -7.83 -1.39 -23.60
C ASN A 75 -8.44 -1.26 -22.20
N ALA A 76 -7.62 -1.01 -21.18
CA ALA A 76 -8.05 -0.76 -19.81
C ALA A 76 -8.27 0.73 -19.51
N GLY A 77 -8.12 1.62 -20.50
CA GLY A 77 -8.22 3.07 -20.32
C GLY A 77 -7.10 3.67 -19.48
N GLN A 78 -5.93 3.04 -19.44
CA GLN A 78 -4.75 3.53 -18.74
C GLN A 78 -3.76 4.19 -19.70
N ASP A 79 -3.13 5.28 -19.25
CA ASP A 79 -2.01 5.92 -19.93
C ASP A 79 -0.71 5.12 -19.75
N GLU A 80 0.33 5.43 -20.53
CA GLU A 80 1.66 4.84 -20.34
C GLU A 80 2.41 5.44 -19.13
N LYS A 81 1.97 6.59 -18.61
CA LYS A 81 2.43 7.13 -17.33
C LYS A 81 1.49 6.64 -16.25
N LEU A 82 2.02 5.77 -15.40
CA LEU A 82 1.27 4.97 -14.46
C LEU A 82 1.44 5.54 -13.04
N PRO A 83 0.48 6.32 -12.51
CA PRO A 83 0.46 6.63 -11.09
C PRO A 83 0.21 5.33 -10.31
N THR A 84 1.28 4.74 -9.80
CA THR A 84 1.27 3.41 -9.19
C THR A 84 1.18 3.56 -7.69
N SER A 85 0.12 3.04 -7.08
CA SER A 85 -0.09 3.17 -5.63
C SER A 85 1.06 2.53 -4.83
N VAL A 86 1.30 3.02 -3.62
CA VAL A 86 2.13 2.35 -2.62
C VAL A 86 1.23 2.08 -1.42
N ASN A 87 0.82 0.82 -1.26
CA ASN A 87 -0.14 0.39 -0.25
C ASN A 87 0.58 -0.40 0.85
N ALA A 88 0.28 -0.06 2.10
CA ALA A 88 0.54 -0.89 3.26
C ALA A 88 -0.79 -1.45 3.81
N PHE A 89 -0.71 -2.45 4.69
CA PHE A 89 -1.91 -3.06 5.25
C PHE A 89 -1.80 -3.25 6.76
N VAL A 90 -2.68 -2.64 7.53
CA VAL A 90 -2.87 -3.03 8.93
C VAL A 90 -3.76 -4.27 8.98
N VAL A 91 -3.35 -5.26 9.76
CA VAL A 91 -4.08 -6.51 9.99
C VAL A 91 -4.32 -6.66 11.48
N ASN A 92 -5.57 -6.51 11.91
CA ASN A 92 -5.98 -6.78 13.29
C ASN A 92 -6.43 -8.24 13.38
N ALA A 93 -5.62 -9.05 14.05
CA ALA A 93 -5.86 -10.48 14.21
C ALA A 93 -5.79 -10.84 15.70
N LYS A 94 -6.91 -11.34 16.25
CA LYS A 94 -7.08 -11.61 17.68
C LYS A 94 -6.82 -10.34 18.53
N ASP A 95 -5.82 -10.38 19.40
CA ASP A 95 -5.42 -9.33 20.32
C ASP A 95 -4.18 -8.54 19.84
N ARG A 96 -3.74 -8.76 18.60
CA ARG A 96 -2.55 -8.12 18.02
C ARG A 96 -2.85 -7.34 16.75
N THR A 97 -2.07 -6.29 16.54
CA THR A 97 -2.09 -5.42 15.36
C THR A 97 -0.78 -5.55 14.60
N TYR A 98 -0.87 -6.02 13.36
CA TYR A 98 0.25 -6.19 12.46
C TYR A 98 0.21 -5.12 11.38
N LEU A 99 1.36 -4.66 10.93
CA LEU A 99 1.48 -3.77 9.76
C LEU A 99 2.31 -4.49 8.69
N LEU A 100 1.72 -4.78 7.54
CA LEU A 100 2.43 -5.28 6.36
C LEU A 100 2.94 -4.11 5.54
N ASP A 101 4.27 -4.00 5.45
CA ASP A 101 5.02 -2.92 4.81
C ASP A 101 4.71 -1.53 5.39
N THR A 102 5.53 -0.53 5.07
CA THR A 102 5.52 0.77 5.76
C THR A 102 5.61 1.99 4.85
N GLY A 103 5.64 1.82 3.52
CA GLY A 103 5.78 2.96 2.62
C GLY A 103 7.19 3.55 2.62
N THR A 104 7.34 4.73 2.02
CA THR A 104 8.64 5.38 1.83
C THR A 104 9.13 6.18 3.04
N GLY A 105 8.31 6.32 4.09
CA GLY A 105 8.66 7.17 5.23
C GLY A 105 9.04 8.59 4.81
N ALA A 106 10.21 9.06 5.26
CA ALA A 106 10.75 10.37 4.88
C ALA A 106 11.64 10.32 3.62
N ASN A 107 11.82 9.16 2.99
CA ASN A 107 12.64 9.00 1.80
C ASN A 107 11.91 9.59 0.57
N THR A 108 12.51 10.60 -0.05
CA THR A 108 11.96 11.29 -1.22
C THR A 108 12.66 10.92 -2.53
N ALA A 109 13.47 9.85 -2.56
CA ALA A 109 14.20 9.42 -3.76
C ALA A 109 13.26 9.07 -4.93
N PHE A 110 12.03 8.64 -4.64
CA PHE A 110 10.98 8.32 -5.63
C PHE A 110 10.07 9.52 -5.94
N GLY A 111 10.40 10.71 -5.43
CA GLY A 111 9.63 11.94 -5.60
C GLY A 111 8.78 12.31 -4.38
N PRO A 112 7.98 13.40 -4.47
CA PRO A 112 7.26 13.98 -3.33
C PRO A 112 5.83 13.46 -3.14
N THR A 113 5.41 12.44 -3.88
CA THR A 113 4.01 11.97 -3.95
C THR A 113 3.65 10.87 -2.93
N MET A 114 4.58 10.54 -2.01
CA MET A 114 4.50 9.45 -1.01
C MET A 114 4.77 9.97 0.42
N GLY A 115 4.94 9.08 1.40
CA GLY A 115 5.18 9.42 2.80
C GLY A 115 3.91 9.78 3.59
N ARG A 116 2.74 9.33 3.12
CA ARG A 116 1.43 9.61 3.74
C ARG A 116 0.98 8.54 4.73
N LEU A 117 1.73 7.45 4.89
CA LEU A 117 1.37 6.33 5.77
C LEU A 117 0.96 6.79 7.17
N ASP A 118 1.78 7.61 7.84
CA ASP A 118 1.48 8.07 9.22
C ASP A 118 0.19 8.88 9.33
N ALA A 119 -0.05 9.77 8.37
CA ALA A 119 -1.25 10.58 8.36
C ALA A 119 -2.49 9.70 8.18
N ASN A 120 -2.40 8.70 7.30
CA ASN A 120 -3.49 7.77 7.04
C ASN A 120 -3.67 6.73 8.17
N LEU A 121 -2.61 6.29 8.86
CA LEU A 121 -2.71 5.48 10.07
C LEU A 121 -3.49 6.23 11.17
N ARG A 122 -3.10 7.47 11.47
CA ARG A 122 -3.79 8.29 12.48
C ARG A 122 -5.23 8.60 12.08
N ALA A 123 -5.49 8.90 10.81
CA ALA A 123 -6.85 9.08 10.32
C ALA A 123 -7.68 7.78 10.37
N ALA A 124 -7.05 6.61 10.39
CA ALA A 124 -7.70 5.32 10.65
C ALA A 124 -7.92 5.02 12.14
N GLY A 125 -7.47 5.93 13.04
CA GLY A 125 -7.52 5.77 14.49
C GLY A 125 -6.40 4.87 15.05
N ILE A 126 -5.30 4.71 14.32
CA ILE A 126 -4.21 3.79 14.65
C ILE A 126 -2.93 4.60 14.88
N GLU A 127 -2.39 4.54 16.09
CA GLU A 127 -1.12 5.14 16.44
C GLU A 127 0.04 4.17 16.19
N PRO A 128 1.22 4.64 15.76
CA PRO A 128 2.39 3.79 15.56
C PRO A 128 2.78 2.94 16.79
N ALA A 129 2.50 3.42 18.00
CA ALA A 129 2.76 2.69 19.23
C ALA A 129 1.81 1.49 19.46
N GLN A 130 0.70 1.39 18.72
CA GLN A 130 -0.26 0.28 18.80
C GLN A 130 0.09 -0.88 17.85
N ILE A 131 1.12 -0.74 17.02
CA ILE A 131 1.59 -1.82 16.14
C ILE A 131 2.48 -2.77 16.96
N ASP A 132 2.07 -4.03 17.05
CA ASP A 132 2.80 -5.09 17.77
C ASP A 132 3.91 -5.71 16.93
N ALA A 133 3.73 -5.74 15.61
CA ALA A 133 4.72 -6.26 14.68
C ALA A 133 4.57 -5.61 13.30
N VAL A 134 5.71 -5.30 12.68
CA VAL A 134 5.78 -4.95 11.26
C VAL A 134 6.26 -6.17 10.49
N ILE A 135 5.53 -6.59 9.48
CA ILE A 135 5.89 -7.67 8.56
C ILE A 135 6.38 -7.00 7.27
N LEU A 136 7.58 -7.34 6.82
CA LEU A 136 8.08 -6.89 5.51
C LEU A 136 7.88 -7.99 4.47
N THR A 137 7.24 -7.65 3.36
CA THR A 137 7.21 -8.51 2.16
C THR A 137 8.62 -8.65 1.60
N HIS A 138 9.34 -7.54 1.55
CA HIS A 138 10.74 -7.41 1.15
C HIS A 138 11.29 -6.05 1.64
N ALA A 139 12.60 -5.81 1.50
CA ALA A 139 13.25 -4.63 2.09
C ALA A 139 13.60 -3.53 1.07
N HIS A 140 12.79 -3.34 0.02
CA HIS A 140 12.92 -2.16 -0.82
C HIS A 140 12.51 -0.88 -0.06
N PRO A 141 13.04 0.29 -0.47
CA PRO A 141 12.83 1.53 0.24
C PRO A 141 11.36 1.92 0.44
N ASP A 142 10.50 1.71 -0.56
CA ASP A 142 9.07 2.01 -0.50
C ASP A 142 8.24 1.02 0.32
N HIS A 143 8.88 0.00 0.90
CA HIS A 143 8.28 -0.93 1.85
C HIS A 143 8.88 -0.76 3.25
N ALA A 144 10.18 -0.46 3.35
CA ALA A 144 10.92 -0.49 4.60
C ALA A 144 11.26 0.91 5.18
N GLU A 145 11.32 1.98 4.38
CA GLU A 145 11.73 3.31 4.89
C GLU A 145 10.74 3.93 5.86
N GLY A 146 9.47 3.54 5.79
CA GLY A 146 8.48 3.90 6.80
C GLY A 146 8.77 3.33 8.20
N LEU A 147 9.67 2.35 8.35
CA LEU A 147 10.10 1.86 9.67
C LEU A 147 10.79 2.94 10.50
N ILE A 148 11.39 3.95 9.88
CA ILE A 148 12.17 4.97 10.58
C ILE A 148 11.58 6.37 10.43
N THR A 149 11.85 7.23 11.41
CA THR A 149 11.58 8.67 11.32
C THR A 149 12.63 9.36 10.46
N ALA A 150 12.43 10.66 10.16
CA ALA A 150 13.45 11.44 9.45
C ALA A 150 14.79 11.50 10.22
N GLU A 151 14.73 11.39 11.54
CA GLU A 151 15.88 11.32 12.46
C GLU A 151 16.49 9.92 12.55
N LYS A 152 16.03 8.96 11.72
CA LYS A 152 16.44 7.56 11.69
C LYS A 152 16.16 6.78 12.99
N ALA A 153 15.22 7.26 13.81
CA ALA A 153 14.74 6.55 14.99
C ALA A 153 13.65 5.53 14.60
N ALA A 154 13.43 4.51 15.43
CA ALA A 154 12.34 3.56 15.23
C ALA A 154 10.97 4.26 15.31
N ARG A 155 10.21 4.25 14.21
CA ARG A 155 8.86 4.82 14.13
C ARG A 155 7.81 4.04 14.92
N PHE A 156 7.94 2.72 14.98
CA PHE A 156 7.05 1.81 15.68
C PHE A 156 7.76 1.34 16.97
N PRO A 157 7.62 2.08 18.09
CA PRO A 157 8.46 1.88 19.27
C PRO A 157 8.21 0.56 20.00
N ASN A 158 7.07 -0.10 19.78
CA ASN A 158 6.71 -1.37 20.41
C ASN A 158 6.82 -2.59 19.47
N ALA A 159 6.95 -2.36 18.17
CA ALA A 159 6.89 -3.44 17.18
C ALA A 159 8.16 -4.29 17.12
N GLU A 160 8.01 -5.62 17.03
CA GLU A 160 9.04 -6.46 16.40
C GLU A 160 9.00 -6.25 14.87
N VAL A 161 10.10 -6.54 14.17
CA VAL A 161 10.11 -6.62 12.69
C VAL A 161 10.22 -8.08 12.28
N ILE A 162 9.28 -8.57 11.48
CA ILE A 162 9.26 -9.93 10.94
C ILE A 162 9.65 -9.86 9.47
N ILE A 163 10.67 -10.63 9.09
CA ILE A 163 11.19 -10.65 7.72
C ILE A 163 11.68 -12.05 7.37
N ASN A 164 11.54 -12.43 6.10
CA ASN A 164 12.09 -13.68 5.57
C ASN A 164 13.61 -13.73 5.80
N GLU A 165 14.12 -14.86 6.29
CA GLU A 165 15.55 -15.02 6.58
C GLU A 165 16.44 -14.83 5.34
N THR A 166 15.96 -15.26 4.17
CA THR A 166 16.65 -15.07 2.88
C THR A 166 16.72 -13.59 2.50
N GLU A 167 15.64 -12.84 2.77
CA GLU A 167 15.57 -11.41 2.47
C GLU A 167 16.57 -10.65 3.33
N TYR A 168 16.53 -10.89 4.65
CA TYR A 168 17.45 -10.24 5.58
C TYR A 168 18.90 -10.57 5.24
N ALA A 169 19.21 -11.84 4.96
CA ALA A 169 20.55 -12.28 4.62
C ALA A 169 21.07 -11.59 3.36
N PHE A 170 20.26 -11.50 2.29
CA PHE A 170 20.65 -10.84 1.04
C PHE A 170 21.09 -9.39 1.27
N TRP A 171 20.25 -8.57 1.93
CA TRP A 171 20.56 -7.15 2.14
C TRP A 171 21.69 -6.89 3.15
N HIS A 172 22.01 -7.87 4.01
CA HIS A 172 23.09 -7.78 4.99
C HIS A 172 24.39 -8.48 4.57
N ASP A 173 24.44 -9.04 3.36
CA ASP A 173 25.64 -9.69 2.85
C ASP A 173 26.60 -8.67 2.21
N ASP A 174 27.81 -8.55 2.78
CA ASP A 174 28.84 -7.64 2.27
C ASP A 174 29.44 -8.12 0.94
N GLY A 175 29.50 -9.43 0.71
CA GLY A 175 29.98 -10.01 -0.54
C GLY A 175 29.07 -9.68 -1.71
N ILE A 176 27.75 -9.77 -1.49
CA ILE A 176 26.73 -9.35 -2.47
C ILE A 176 26.79 -7.84 -2.68
N LEU A 177 26.81 -7.04 -1.60
CA LEU A 177 26.90 -5.59 -1.70
C LEU A 177 28.12 -5.12 -2.51
N ASN A 178 29.28 -5.72 -2.26
CA ASN A 178 30.53 -5.35 -2.94
C ASN A 178 30.52 -5.66 -4.44
N GLN A 179 29.71 -6.65 -4.86
CA GLN A 179 29.55 -7.06 -6.26
C GLN A 179 28.32 -6.44 -6.93
N ALA A 180 27.44 -5.80 -6.16
CA ALA A 180 26.21 -5.21 -6.67
C ALA A 180 26.49 -4.05 -7.62
N PRO A 181 25.67 -3.88 -8.68
CA PRO A 181 25.72 -2.69 -9.52
C PRO A 181 25.58 -1.41 -8.68
N GLU A 182 26.22 -0.32 -9.10
CA GLU A 182 26.25 0.93 -8.32
C GLU A 182 24.86 1.48 -8.02
N ALA A 183 23.92 1.32 -8.97
CA ALA A 183 22.53 1.73 -8.82
C ALA A 183 21.77 0.94 -7.73
N MET A 184 22.22 -0.27 -7.38
CA MET A 184 21.60 -1.12 -6.35
C MET A 184 22.18 -0.86 -4.96
N LYS A 185 23.39 -0.32 -4.83
CA LYS A 185 24.02 -0.07 -3.51
C LYS A 185 23.19 0.82 -2.58
N PRO A 186 22.49 1.88 -3.05
CA PRO A 186 21.56 2.63 -2.21
C PRO A 186 20.44 1.80 -1.58
N PHE A 187 19.99 0.73 -2.24
CA PHE A 187 18.95 -0.17 -1.71
C PHE A 187 19.48 -0.97 -0.53
N PHE A 188 20.72 -1.47 -0.60
CA PHE A 188 21.39 -2.11 0.54
C PHE A 188 21.57 -1.15 1.72
N ALA A 189 22.01 0.08 1.45
CA ALA A 189 22.16 1.09 2.48
C ALA A 189 20.82 1.44 3.16
N SER A 190 19.75 1.56 2.36
CA SER A 190 18.38 1.75 2.83
C SER A 190 17.93 0.59 3.71
N ALA A 191 17.95 -0.65 3.20
CA ALA A 191 17.52 -1.84 3.94
C ALA A 191 18.27 -2.02 5.27
N ARG A 192 19.60 -1.86 5.29
CA ARG A 192 20.41 -1.94 6.52
C ARG A 192 20.08 -0.79 7.48
N GLY A 193 19.95 0.43 6.96
CA GLY A 193 19.68 1.63 7.76
C GLY A 193 18.29 1.61 8.42
N THR A 194 17.27 1.16 7.70
CA THR A 194 15.88 1.09 8.18
C THR A 194 15.68 -0.02 9.22
N LEU A 195 16.39 -1.14 9.06
CA LEU A 195 16.34 -2.27 10.00
C LEU A 195 17.23 -2.08 11.23
N ALA A 196 18.26 -1.23 11.17
CA ALA A 196 19.22 -1.05 12.27
C ALA A 196 18.57 -0.68 13.63
N PRO A 197 17.61 0.27 13.71
CA PRO A 197 16.93 0.59 14.98
C PRO A 197 16.10 -0.56 15.56
N TYR A 198 15.83 -1.59 14.76
CA TYR A 198 15.03 -2.76 15.15
C TYR A 198 15.88 -4.02 15.34
N ALA A 199 17.21 -3.96 15.17
CA ALA A 199 18.08 -5.15 15.11
C ALA A 199 17.89 -6.14 16.27
N ALA A 200 17.68 -5.65 17.51
CA ALA A 200 17.44 -6.49 18.69
C ALA A 200 16.07 -7.19 18.72
N ARG A 201 15.14 -6.77 17.86
CA ARG A 201 13.75 -7.22 17.76
C ARG A 201 13.34 -7.55 16.33
N THR A 202 14.32 -7.90 15.49
CA THR A 202 14.07 -8.42 14.14
C THR A 202 14.01 -9.95 14.19
N ARG A 203 12.81 -10.50 14.00
CA ARG A 203 12.56 -11.92 13.89
C ARG A 203 12.68 -12.37 12.43
N LYS A 204 13.78 -13.09 12.15
CA LYS A 204 14.04 -13.73 10.86
C LYS A 204 13.30 -15.06 10.81
N VAL A 205 12.52 -15.29 9.76
CA VAL A 205 11.64 -16.47 9.67
C VAL A 205 11.79 -17.19 8.34
N LYS A 206 11.56 -18.50 8.37
CA LYS A 206 11.28 -19.29 7.17
C LYS A 206 9.82 -19.12 6.75
N PRO A 207 9.46 -19.46 5.50
CA PRO A 207 8.07 -19.51 5.08
C PRO A 207 7.24 -20.41 6.00
N GLY A 208 6.02 -20.00 6.32
CA GLY A 208 5.14 -20.68 7.27
C GLY A 208 4.33 -19.72 8.14
N GLU A 209 3.62 -20.28 9.11
CA GLU A 209 2.78 -19.50 10.03
C GLU A 209 3.65 -18.65 10.97
N ILE A 210 3.42 -17.34 10.96
CA ILE A 210 4.17 -16.36 11.78
C ILE A 210 3.36 -15.82 12.95
N ALA A 211 2.04 -15.97 12.88
CA ALA A 211 1.05 -15.65 13.89
C ALA A 211 -0.27 -16.37 13.53
N PRO A 212 -1.21 -16.58 14.47
CA PRO A 212 -2.44 -17.31 14.18
C PRO A 212 -3.22 -16.73 13.00
N GLY A 213 -3.37 -17.53 11.94
CA GLY A 213 -4.07 -17.11 10.73
C GLY A 213 -3.25 -16.24 9.77
N LEU A 214 -1.96 -15.98 10.08
CA LEU A 214 -1.03 -15.21 9.25
C LEU A 214 0.20 -16.05 8.89
N SER A 215 0.40 -16.30 7.60
CA SER A 215 1.53 -17.08 7.09
C SER A 215 2.32 -16.32 6.04
N LEU A 216 3.65 -16.36 6.12
CA LEU A 216 4.51 -15.87 5.05
C LEU A 216 4.74 -16.97 4.02
N GLU A 217 4.46 -16.65 2.76
CA GLU A 217 4.70 -17.52 1.62
C GLU A 217 5.84 -16.98 0.78
N HIS A 218 6.82 -17.82 0.44
CA HIS A 218 7.94 -17.39 -0.39
C HIS A 218 7.50 -17.20 -1.85
N ALA A 219 7.89 -16.08 -2.45
CA ALA A 219 7.65 -15.76 -3.86
C ALA A 219 8.89 -15.04 -4.45
N PRO A 220 10.04 -15.72 -4.54
CA PRO A 220 11.29 -15.10 -4.91
C PRO A 220 11.27 -14.58 -6.35
N GLY A 221 12.16 -13.63 -6.62
CA GLY A 221 12.46 -13.13 -7.95
C GLY A 221 12.48 -11.60 -8.00
N HIS A 222 11.46 -10.96 -7.41
CA HIS A 222 11.49 -9.51 -7.23
C HIS A 222 12.68 -9.12 -6.33
N THR A 223 12.74 -9.74 -5.16
CA THR A 223 13.95 -9.91 -4.36
C THR A 223 14.13 -11.40 -4.01
N PRO A 224 15.32 -11.85 -3.59
CA PRO A 224 15.55 -13.27 -3.28
C PRO A 224 14.68 -13.81 -2.14
N GLY A 225 14.31 -12.97 -1.16
CA GLY A 225 13.47 -13.36 -0.04
C GLY A 225 12.05 -12.79 -0.08
N HIS A 226 11.62 -12.23 -1.21
CA HIS A 226 10.28 -11.66 -1.40
C HIS A 226 9.20 -12.64 -0.93
N SER A 227 8.30 -12.13 -0.10
CA SER A 227 7.28 -12.93 0.58
C SER A 227 5.90 -12.29 0.46
N LEU A 228 4.89 -13.16 0.38
CA LEU A 228 3.46 -12.81 0.41
C LEU A 228 2.95 -13.04 1.82
N LEU A 229 1.93 -12.29 2.24
CA LEU A 229 1.20 -12.58 3.48
C LEU A 229 -0.12 -13.27 3.15
N ARG A 230 -0.23 -14.56 3.50
CA ARG A 230 -1.52 -15.26 3.53
C ARG A 230 -2.23 -14.97 4.84
N ILE A 231 -3.49 -14.60 4.73
CA ILE A 231 -4.40 -14.36 5.84
C ILE A 231 -5.54 -15.37 5.74
N ALA A 232 -5.82 -16.09 6.82
CA ALA A 232 -6.88 -17.09 6.88
C ALA A 232 -7.70 -16.91 8.17
N SER A 233 -9.03 -16.86 8.01
CA SER A 233 -9.97 -16.78 9.12
C SER A 233 -11.20 -17.64 8.82
N GLY A 234 -11.38 -18.73 9.56
CA GLY A 234 -12.41 -19.72 9.28
C GLY A 234 -12.26 -20.30 7.86
N LYS A 235 -13.27 -20.07 7.01
CA LYS A 235 -13.27 -20.51 5.60
C LYS A 235 -12.78 -19.43 4.62
N GLU A 236 -12.53 -18.23 5.12
CA GLU A 236 -12.14 -17.09 4.30
C GLU A 236 -10.62 -16.96 4.23
N GLN A 237 -10.12 -16.60 3.06
CA GLN A 237 -8.70 -16.41 2.82
C GLN A 237 -8.43 -15.19 1.95
N ALA A 238 -7.33 -14.50 2.25
CA ALA A 238 -6.77 -13.44 1.45
C ALA A 238 -5.27 -13.63 1.27
N LEU A 239 -4.72 -13.06 0.20
CA LEU A 239 -3.30 -13.06 -0.08
C LEU A 239 -2.85 -11.63 -0.42
N LEU A 240 -2.00 -11.07 0.43
CA LEU A 240 -1.36 -9.78 0.18
C LEU A 240 -0.03 -10.05 -0.52
N VAL A 241 0.06 -9.67 -1.80
CA VAL A 241 1.08 -10.22 -2.70
C VAL A 241 2.37 -9.39 -2.79
N GLY A 242 2.49 -8.31 -2.02
CA GLY A 242 3.59 -7.34 -2.16
C GLY A 242 3.82 -6.96 -3.63
N ASP A 243 5.10 -6.98 -4.03
CA ASP A 243 5.56 -6.68 -5.39
C ASP A 243 5.58 -7.87 -6.36
N CYS A 244 4.79 -8.90 -6.06
CA CYS A 244 4.50 -9.92 -7.06
C CYS A 244 3.80 -9.32 -8.29
N ILE A 245 3.09 -8.19 -8.14
CA ILE A 245 2.38 -7.47 -9.20
C ILE A 245 2.57 -5.96 -9.01
N HIS A 246 3.09 -5.28 -10.04
CA HIS A 246 3.31 -3.83 -10.11
C HIS A 246 2.23 -3.12 -10.92
N ASN A 247 1.58 -3.83 -11.85
CA ASN A 247 0.38 -3.35 -12.53
C ASN A 247 -0.55 -4.53 -12.83
N ALA A 248 -1.75 -4.49 -12.26
CA ALA A 248 -2.74 -5.54 -12.36
C ALA A 248 -3.15 -5.83 -13.81
N VAL A 249 -3.30 -4.81 -14.65
CA VAL A 249 -3.74 -4.96 -16.05
C VAL A 249 -2.66 -5.69 -16.85
N ILE A 250 -1.42 -5.23 -16.77
CA ILE A 250 -0.30 -5.79 -17.52
C ILE A 250 0.00 -7.22 -17.04
N GLN A 251 0.29 -7.38 -15.76
CA GLN A 251 0.93 -8.60 -15.27
C GLN A 251 -0.06 -9.72 -14.91
N THR A 252 -1.38 -9.47 -14.94
CA THR A 252 -2.36 -10.57 -14.96
C THR A 252 -2.62 -11.09 -16.37
N ALA A 253 -2.70 -10.18 -17.36
CA ALA A 253 -2.85 -10.54 -18.77
C ALA A 253 -1.57 -11.16 -19.35
N ARG A 254 -0.41 -10.74 -18.84
CA ARG A 254 0.93 -11.13 -19.31
C ARG A 254 1.84 -11.45 -18.11
N PRO A 255 1.63 -12.55 -17.38
CA PRO A 255 2.39 -12.87 -16.17
C PRO A 255 3.90 -13.01 -16.37
N GLU A 256 4.33 -13.26 -17.61
CA GLU A 256 5.74 -13.37 -18.00
C GLU A 256 6.48 -12.03 -18.07
N VAL A 257 5.76 -10.90 -18.06
CA VAL A 257 6.37 -9.57 -18.17
C VAL A 257 7.04 -9.17 -16.86
N ALA A 258 8.38 -9.20 -16.84
CA ALA A 258 9.16 -8.80 -15.69
C ALA A 258 9.07 -7.30 -15.42
N PHE A 259 9.44 -6.88 -14.23
CA PHE A 259 9.60 -5.48 -13.86
C PHE A 259 11.09 -5.13 -13.80
N VAL A 260 11.43 -3.88 -14.14
CA VAL A 260 12.83 -3.43 -14.26
C VAL A 260 13.63 -3.56 -12.95
N PHE A 261 12.95 -3.59 -11.81
CA PHE A 261 13.57 -3.77 -10.49
C PHE A 261 13.47 -5.20 -9.95
N ASP A 262 13.02 -6.18 -10.76
CA ASP A 262 13.12 -7.59 -10.37
C ASP A 262 14.60 -8.02 -10.38
N ALA A 263 15.09 -8.53 -9.24
CA ALA A 263 16.45 -9.06 -9.11
C ALA A 263 16.71 -10.26 -10.05
N ASP A 264 15.68 -11.09 -10.24
CA ASP A 264 15.61 -12.14 -11.26
C ASP A 264 14.22 -12.12 -11.90
N GLY A 265 14.12 -11.50 -13.08
CA GLY A 265 12.85 -11.36 -13.81
C GLY A 265 12.21 -12.69 -14.23
N ALA A 266 13.00 -13.72 -14.51
CA ALA A 266 12.46 -15.03 -14.89
C ALA A 266 11.87 -15.74 -13.66
N GLN A 267 12.56 -15.66 -12.52
CA GLN A 267 12.06 -16.19 -11.25
C GLN A 267 10.83 -15.40 -10.77
N ALA A 268 10.83 -14.07 -10.92
CA ALA A 268 9.70 -13.21 -10.57
C ALA A 268 8.45 -13.56 -11.39
N ALA A 269 8.62 -13.75 -12.71
CA ALA A 269 7.55 -14.21 -13.60
C ALA A 269 7.03 -15.60 -13.20
N ALA A 270 7.91 -16.55 -12.85
CA ALA A 270 7.51 -17.88 -12.40
C ALA A 270 6.73 -17.84 -11.07
N SER A 271 7.22 -17.08 -10.09
CA SER A 271 6.52 -16.83 -8.82
C SER A 271 5.14 -16.20 -9.07
N ARG A 272 5.07 -15.16 -9.90
CA ARG A 272 3.82 -14.49 -10.26
C ARG A 272 2.82 -15.44 -10.90
N ARG A 273 3.26 -16.24 -11.86
CA ARG A 273 2.41 -17.23 -12.51
C ARG A 273 1.79 -18.19 -11.50
N ARG A 274 2.61 -18.77 -10.61
CA ARG A 274 2.16 -19.65 -9.52
C ARG A 274 1.14 -18.96 -8.60
N VAL A 275 1.42 -17.72 -8.22
CA VAL A 275 0.53 -16.92 -7.34
C VAL A 275 -0.81 -16.66 -8.00
N LEU A 276 -0.83 -16.26 -9.27
CA LEU A 276 -2.05 -16.03 -10.03
C LEU A 276 -2.84 -17.32 -10.27
N ASP A 277 -2.16 -18.44 -10.54
CA ASP A 277 -2.77 -19.77 -10.67
C ASP A 277 -3.50 -20.17 -9.38
N MET A 278 -2.82 -20.07 -8.24
CA MET A 278 -3.38 -20.34 -6.92
C MET A 278 -4.54 -19.40 -6.58
N ALA A 279 -4.37 -18.08 -6.78
CA ALA A 279 -5.41 -17.10 -6.49
C ALA A 279 -6.69 -17.35 -7.32
N ALA A 280 -6.54 -17.75 -8.59
CA ALA A 280 -7.67 -18.08 -9.44
C ALA A 280 -8.32 -19.42 -9.09
N ALA A 281 -7.52 -20.45 -8.76
CA ALA A 281 -8.03 -21.77 -8.40
C ALA A 281 -8.81 -21.73 -7.07
N ASP A 282 -8.24 -21.08 -6.06
CA ASP A 282 -8.79 -21.06 -4.71
C ASP A 282 -9.74 -19.87 -4.49
N GLN A 283 -9.98 -19.06 -5.54
CA GLN A 283 -10.86 -17.89 -5.51
C GLN A 283 -10.50 -16.89 -4.40
N LEU A 284 -9.19 -16.74 -4.15
CA LEU A 284 -8.65 -15.90 -3.10
C LEU A 284 -8.99 -14.43 -3.35
N LEU A 285 -9.29 -13.74 -2.27
CA LEU A 285 -9.14 -12.29 -2.28
C LEU A 285 -7.65 -11.95 -2.36
N ILE A 286 -7.27 -11.07 -3.28
CA ILE A 286 -5.90 -10.59 -3.38
C ILE A 286 -5.85 -9.07 -3.22
N SER A 287 -4.72 -8.56 -2.73
CA SER A 287 -4.31 -7.16 -2.86
C SER A 287 -2.78 -7.11 -2.87
N GLY A 288 -2.19 -5.96 -3.19
CA GLY A 288 -0.73 -5.81 -3.28
C GLY A 288 -0.30 -4.36 -3.11
N ALA A 289 0.99 -4.15 -2.91
CA ALA A 289 1.54 -2.82 -2.65
C ALA A 289 1.31 -1.85 -3.82
N HIS A 290 1.40 -2.36 -5.05
CA HIS A 290 1.28 -1.57 -6.29
C HIS A 290 -0.01 -1.81 -7.07
N MET A 291 -1.00 -2.45 -6.44
CA MET A 291 -2.34 -2.58 -6.99
C MET A 291 -3.10 -1.24 -6.82
N PRO A 292 -3.98 -0.83 -7.75
CA PRO A 292 -4.73 0.43 -7.61
C PRO A 292 -5.50 0.47 -6.30
N PHE A 293 -5.19 1.43 -5.42
CA PHE A 293 -5.76 1.50 -4.06
C PHE A 293 -7.30 1.39 -4.08
N PRO A 294 -7.90 0.56 -3.20
CA PRO A 294 -7.30 -0.20 -2.09
C PRO A 294 -6.72 -1.58 -2.49
N GLY A 295 -6.67 -1.86 -3.78
CA GLY A 295 -5.99 -3.02 -4.36
C GLY A 295 -6.72 -4.35 -4.23
N PHE A 296 -7.82 -4.41 -3.48
CA PHE A 296 -8.57 -5.64 -3.25
C PHE A 296 -9.33 -6.10 -4.49
N GLY A 297 -9.25 -7.39 -4.79
CA GLY A 297 -10.01 -8.01 -5.87
C GLY A 297 -9.79 -9.51 -5.97
N LYS A 298 -10.25 -10.09 -7.07
CA LYS A 298 -10.07 -11.51 -7.39
C LYS A 298 -9.31 -11.67 -8.71
N VAL A 299 -8.58 -12.76 -8.82
CA VAL A 299 -7.97 -13.20 -10.08
C VAL A 299 -8.88 -14.23 -10.72
N LEU A 300 -9.22 -14.03 -11.99
CA LEU A 300 -9.99 -15.01 -12.76
C LEU A 300 -9.16 -15.50 -13.95
N LYS A 301 -9.35 -16.76 -14.34
CA LYS A 301 -8.76 -17.30 -15.56
C LYS A 301 -9.30 -16.60 -16.80
N ALA A 302 -8.41 -16.32 -17.75
CA ALA A 302 -8.73 -15.77 -19.06
C ALA A 302 -7.88 -16.52 -20.11
N GLY A 303 -8.36 -17.68 -20.57
CA GLY A 303 -7.57 -18.58 -21.41
C GLY A 303 -6.33 -19.08 -20.68
N THR A 304 -5.14 -18.84 -21.25
CA THR A 304 -3.84 -19.18 -20.65
C THR A 304 -3.30 -18.11 -19.69
N ALA A 305 -3.99 -16.97 -19.58
CA ALA A 305 -3.65 -15.83 -18.75
C ALA A 305 -4.71 -15.62 -17.65
N PHE A 306 -4.70 -14.43 -17.07
CA PHE A 306 -5.59 -14.05 -15.99
C PHE A 306 -6.15 -12.64 -16.22
N ARG A 307 -7.18 -12.32 -15.44
CA ARG A 307 -7.66 -10.96 -15.29
C ARG A 307 -7.88 -10.66 -13.82
N PHE A 308 -7.46 -9.48 -13.39
CA PHE A 308 -7.85 -8.93 -12.10
C PHE A 308 -9.26 -8.33 -12.18
N VAL A 309 -10.07 -8.60 -11.17
CA VAL A 309 -11.40 -8.03 -11.00
C VAL A 309 -11.42 -7.31 -9.66
N PRO A 310 -11.49 -5.97 -9.64
CA PRO A 310 -11.61 -5.23 -8.39
C PRO A 310 -12.78 -5.73 -7.56
N ALA A 311 -12.59 -5.80 -6.25
CA ALA A 311 -13.67 -6.12 -5.33
C ALA A 311 -14.65 -4.94 -5.26
N GLU A 312 -15.92 -5.25 -5.10
CA GLU A 312 -16.92 -4.27 -4.72
C GLU A 312 -16.58 -3.65 -3.36
N TRP A 313 -17.12 -2.45 -3.12
CA TRP A 313 -17.01 -1.78 -1.84
C TRP A 313 -17.62 -2.65 -0.72
N SER A 314 -16.87 -2.88 0.35
CA SER A 314 -17.38 -3.55 1.55
C SER A 314 -18.20 -2.57 2.38
N TYR A 315 -19.52 -2.69 2.33
CA TYR A 315 -20.43 -1.83 3.09
C TYR A 315 -20.48 -2.15 4.59
N THR A 316 -19.92 -3.29 5.00
CA THR A 316 -19.94 -3.76 6.39
C THR A 316 -18.54 -4.12 6.86
N LEU A 317 -18.33 -3.90 8.16
CA LEU A 317 -17.20 -4.43 8.93
C LEU A 317 -17.71 -5.51 9.87
#